data_AF-A0AAV6VZE9-F1
#
_entry.id   AF-A0AAV6VZE9-F1
#
_cell.length_a   1.000
_cell.length_b   1.000
_cell.length_c   1.000
_cell.angle_alpha   90.00
_cell.angle_beta   90.00
_cell.angle_gamma   90.00
#
_symmetry.space_group_name_H-M   'P 1'
#
loop_
_entity.id
_entity.type
_entity.pdbx_description
1 polymer ?
#
loop_
_entity_poly.entity_id
_entity_poly.type
_entity_poly.pdbx_seq_one_letter_code
_entity_poly.pdbx_strand_id
1 'polypeptide(L)' 'MHDFMSQNFQGTVKQEASSFLSTAIGYIGKEIMELSVNAAITRLGKGKDVKVTLEDVQTAINSDEDLKKLMDDSAN' A
#
# COMPACT_ATOMS: atom_id res chain seq x y z
N MET A 1 10.76 8.35 -8.42
CA MET A 1 11.30 7.58 -7.27
C MET A 1 12.81 7.81 -7.10
N HIS A 2 13.61 7.65 -8.15
CA HIS A 2 15.07 7.92 -8.09
C HIS A 2 15.42 9.34 -7.60
N ASP A 3 14.80 10.38 -8.17
CA ASP A 3 15.03 11.77 -7.73
C ASP A 3 14.61 11.99 -6.28
N PHE A 4 13.44 11.46 -5.90
CA PHE A 4 12.93 11.51 -4.53
C PHE A 4 13.94 10.88 -3.55
N MET A 5 14.48 9.71 -3.87
CA MET A 5 15.49 9.06 -3.04
C MET A 5 16.80 9.85 -3.01
N SER A 6 17.27 10.35 -4.15
CA SER A 6 18.52 11.10 -4.23
C SER A 6 18.48 12.44 -3.46
N GLN A 7 17.29 13.01 -3.29
CA GLN A 7 17.08 14.24 -2.50
C GLN A 7 16.93 13.98 -1.00
N ASN A 8 16.51 12.78 -0.58
CA ASN A 8 16.14 12.49 0.80
C ASN A 8 17.12 11.54 1.54
N PHE A 9 18.06 10.90 0.84
CA PHE A 9 19.08 10.05 1.44
C PHE A 9 20.48 10.63 1.26
N GLN A 10 21.33 10.51 2.28
CA GLN A 10 22.74 10.86 2.17
C GLN A 10 23.48 9.75 1.40
N GLY A 11 23.98 10.06 0.21
CA GLY A 11 24.80 9.15 -0.60
C GLY A 11 24.30 8.99 -2.04
N THR A 12 24.96 8.12 -2.80
CA THR A 12 24.59 7.84 -4.19
C THR A 12 23.56 6.72 -4.26
N VAL A 13 22.35 7.04 -4.70
CA VAL A 13 21.32 6.07 -5.01
C VAL A 13 21.44 5.67 -6.48
N LYS A 14 21.68 4.39 -6.74
CA LYS A 14 21.67 3.86 -8.11
C LYS A 14 20.25 3.81 -8.68
N GLN A 15 20.12 4.00 -9.99
CA GLN A 15 18.83 3.99 -10.67
C GLN A 15 18.12 2.63 -10.51
N GLU A 16 18.87 1.53 -10.59
CA GLU A 16 18.36 0.16 -10.44
C GLU A 16 17.75 -0.06 -9.04
N ALA A 17 18.42 0.41 -7.99
CA ALA A 17 17.91 0.31 -6.61
C ALA A 17 16.57 1.04 -6.46
N SER A 18 16.43 2.22 -7.09
CA SER A 18 15.15 2.95 -7.07
C SER A 18 14.04 2.25 -7.84
N SER A 19 14.37 1.51 -8.89
CA SER A 19 13.42 0.68 -9.63
C SER A 19 12.93 -0.49 -8.79
N PHE A 20 13.83 -1.17 -8.07
CA PHE A 20 13.46 -2.23 -7.14
C PHE A 20 12.50 -1.73 -6.05
N LEU A 21 12.81 -0.59 -5.43
CA LEU A 21 11.91 0.01 -4.44
C LEU A 21 10.54 0.37 -5.04
N SER A 22 10.52 0.92 -6.26
CA SER A 22 9.26 1.27 -6.95
C SER A 22 8.39 0.03 -7.17
N THR A 23 8.99 -1.10 -7.56
CA THR A 23 8.28 -2.37 -7.73
C THR A 23 7.73 -2.88 -6.41
N ALA A 24 8.52 -2.84 -5.33
CA ALA A 24 8.08 -3.28 -4.01
C ALA A 24 6.89 -2.44 -3.49
N ILE A 25 6.98 -1.12 -3.60
CA ILE A 25 5.87 -0.21 -3.25
C ILE A 25 4.65 -0.49 -4.12
N GLY A 26 4.84 -0.72 -5.43
CA GLY A 26 3.76 -1.05 -6.35
C GLY A 26 3.06 -2.35 -6.00
N TYR A 27 3.80 -3.37 -5.57
CA TYR A 27 3.25 -4.65 -5.10
C TYR A 27 2.39 -4.46 -3.84
N ILE A 28 2.94 -3.80 -2.81
CA ILE A 28 2.22 -3.57 -1.55
C ILE A 28 0.98 -2.69 -1.79
N GLY A 29 1.11 -1.64 -2.59
CA GLY A 29 -0.01 -0.76 -2.95
C GLY A 29 -1.12 -1.49 -3.69
N LYS A 30 -0.77 -2.44 -4.57
CA LYS A 30 -1.75 -3.30 -5.26
C LYS A 30 -2.49 -4.19 -4.26
N GLU A 31 -1.78 -4.87 -3.36
CA GLU A 31 -2.35 -5.78 -2.37
C GLU A 31 -3.34 -5.07 -1.45
N ILE A 32 -2.96 -3.90 -0.92
CA ILE A 32 -3.85 -3.05 -0.11
C ILE A 32 -5.12 -2.68 -0.90
N MET A 33 -4.98 -2.29 -2.17
CA MET A 33 -6.12 -1.90 -2.99
C MET A 33 -7.05 -3.06 -3.34
N GLU A 34 -6.52 -4.26 -3.61
CA GLU A 34 -7.34 -5.45 -3.84
C GLU A 34 -8.19 -5.80 -2.62
N LEU A 35 -7.60 -5.79 -1.43
CA LEU A 35 -8.33 -6.02 -0.18
C LEU A 35 -9.33 -4.90 0.12
N SER A 36 -8.97 -3.64 -0.16
CA SER A 36 -9.86 -2.49 0.02
C SER A 36 -11.08 -2.55 -0.89
N VAL A 37 -10.91 -2.99 -2.14
CA VAL A 37 -12.01 -3.22 -3.08
C VAL A 37 -12.93 -4.33 -2.57
N ASN A 38 -12.37 -5.41 -2.03
CA ASN A 38 -13.16 -6.49 -1.44
C ASN A 38 -13.96 -6.03 -0.21
N ALA A 39 -13.36 -5.20 0.65
CA ALA A 39 -14.04 -4.58 1.77
C ALA A 39 -15.19 -3.66 1.30
N ALA A 40 -14.93 -2.82 0.29
CA ALA A 40 -15.94 -1.95 -0.29
C ALA A 40 -17.11 -2.73 -0.92
N ILE A 41 -16.84 -3.82 -1.64
CA ILE A 41 -17.86 -4.71 -2.20
C ILE A 41 -18.68 -5.36 -1.08
N THR A 42 -18.04 -5.77 0.01
CA THR A 42 -18.71 -6.38 1.16
C THR A 42 -19.65 -5.39 1.84
N ARG A 43 -19.21 -4.15 2.04
CA ARG A 43 -20.00 -3.07 2.63
C ARG A 43 -21.18 -2.64 1.75
N LEU A 44 -20.96 -2.51 0.44
CA LEU A 44 -21.98 -2.02 -0.49
C LEU A 44 -22.95 -3.11 -0.96
N GLY A 45 -22.50 -4.36 -1.05
CA GLY A 45 -23.19 -5.46 -1.71
C GLY A 45 -22.83 -5.58 -3.20
N LYS A 46 -22.93 -6.80 -3.73
CA LYS A 46 -22.55 -7.13 -5.13
C LYS A 46 -23.38 -6.34 -6.15
N GLY A 47 -22.73 -5.92 -7.24
CA GLY A 47 -23.38 -5.26 -8.39
C GLY A 47 -23.62 -3.76 -8.23
N LYS A 48 -23.08 -3.14 -7.17
CA LYS A 48 -23.06 -1.69 -7.01
C LYS A 48 -21.76 -1.10 -7.52
N ASP A 49 -21.81 0.15 -7.96
CA ASP A 49 -20.61 0.91 -8.31
C ASP A 49 -19.69 1.03 -7.09
N VAL A 50 -18.50 0.43 -7.20
CA VAL A 50 -17.56 0.34 -6.09
C VAL A 50 -16.77 1.63 -5.98
N LYS A 51 -16.97 2.34 -4.87
CA LYS A 51 -16.11 3.45 -4.44
C LYS A 51 -15.39 3.05 -3.16
N VAL A 52 -14.08 2.89 -3.26
CA VAL A 52 -13.19 2.64 -2.12
C VAL A 52 -13.09 3.90 -1.27
N THR A 53 -13.32 3.78 0.02
CA THR A 53 -13.17 4.85 1.02
C THR A 53 -11.99 4.57 1.95
N LEU A 54 -11.64 5.54 2.78
CA LEU A 54 -10.62 5.35 3.82
C LEU A 54 -10.99 4.24 4.81
N GLU A 55 -12.28 4.08 5.12
CA GLU A 55 -12.77 3.01 6.00
C GLU A 55 -12.46 1.63 5.40
N ASP A 56 -12.68 1.46 4.10
CA ASP A 56 -12.39 0.20 3.40
C ASP A 56 -10.90 -0.13 3.43
N VAL A 57 -10.02 0.89 3.28
CA VAL A 57 -8.57 0.73 3.39
C VAL A 57 -8.16 0.33 4.81
N GLN A 58 -8.73 0.97 5.82
CA GLN A 58 -8.43 0.63 7.22
C GLN A 58 -8.93 -0.78 7.57
N THR A 59 -10.10 -1.18 7.06
CA THR A 59 -10.60 -2.56 7.19
C THR A 59 -9.65 -3.54 6.53
N ALA A 60 -9.17 -3.27 5.31
CA ALA A 60 -8.22 -4.11 4.61
C ALA A 60 -6.92 -4.31 5.41
N ILE A 61 -6.28 -3.22 5.85
CA ILE A 61 -5.05 -3.27 6.65
C ILE A 61 -5.26 -4.05 7.95
N ASN A 62 -6.37 -3.82 8.67
CA ASN A 62 -6.62 -4.47 9.96
C ASN A 62 -7.00 -5.95 9.82
N SER A 63 -7.51 -6.36 8.66
CA SER A 63 -7.94 -7.74 8.39
C SER A 63 -6.81 -8.68 7.98
N ASP A 64 -5.69 -8.12 7.52
CA ASP A 64 -4.52 -8.88 7.09
C ASP A 64 -3.40 -8.71 8.13
N GLU A 65 -2.95 -9.80 8.74
CA GLU A 65 -1.97 -9.73 9.83
C GLU A 65 -0.62 -9.15 9.39
N ASP A 66 -0.20 -9.40 8.15
CA ASP A 66 1.11 -9.00 7.66
C ASP A 66 1.10 -7.52 7.26
N LEU A 67 0.03 -7.06 6.60
CA LEU A 67 -0.19 -5.63 6.35
C LEU A 67 -0.36 -4.85 7.64
N LYS A 68 -1.09 -5.41 8.62
CA LYS A 68 -1.24 -4.78 9.93
C LYS A 68 0.11 -4.61 10.61
N LYS A 69 0.94 -5.66 10.67
CA LYS A 69 2.29 -5.59 11.25
C LYS A 69 3.19 -4.62 10.49
N LEU A 70 3.07 -4.56 9.16
CA LEU A 70 3.84 -3.65 8.32
C LEU A 70 3.48 -2.18 8.55
N MET A 71 2.20 -1.89 8.83
CA MET A 71 1.67 -0.53 9.01
C MET A 71 1.61 -0.10 10.47
N ASP A 72 1.71 -1.03 11.42
CA ASP A 72 1.83 -0.72 12.84
C ASP A 72 3.21 -0.08 13.09
N ASP A 73 3.20 1.24 13.23
CA ASP A 73 4.37 2.11 13.50
C ASP A 73 5.11 1.78 14.82
N SER A 74 4.72 0.73 15.55
CA SER A 74 5.35 0.25 16.78
C SER A 74 6.72 -0.44 16.59
N ALA A 75 7.32 -0.38 15.40
CA ALA A 75 8.62 -0.97 15.09
C ALA A 75 9.76 0.04 14.89
N ASN A 76 9.58 1.33 15.24
CA ASN A 76 10.66 2.33 15.32
C ASN A 76 10.57 3.20 16.59
#